data_AF-A0A7S2EYS8-F1
#
_entry.id   AF-A0A7S2EYS8-F1
#
_cell.length_a   1.000
_cell.length_b   1.000
_cell.length_c   1.000
_cell.angle_alpha   90.00
_cell.angle_beta   90.00
_cell.angle_gamma   90.00
#
_symmetry.space_group_name_H-M   'P 1'
#
loop_
_entity.id
_entity.type
_entity.pdbx_description
1 polymer ?
#
loop_
_entity_poly.entity_id
_entity_poly.type
_entity_poly.pdbx_seq_one_letter_code
_entity_poly.pdbx_strand_id
1 'polypeptide(L)'
;MDWTPTLCRLLKLPSCDPDRLEGEDVSDVWLGRSSRSRTAPLVWSLEDDGRRAMLYDDYKLHLPKGDLEDARDEGELYDLRSDPEELNNLFFDESHRERRDAMTAKMREWTATLPTEHCKDSCDKPLAFNPDGGINPGICPSASLLLMRRRMDDSSVEHGTTTAAALFTE
;
A
#
# COMPACT_ATOMS: atom_id res chain seq x y z
N MET A 1 7.93 2.51 8.04
CA MET A 1 6.76 3.38 7.82
C MET A 1 5.77 3.35 8.99
N ASP A 2 5.53 2.20 9.64
CA ASP A 2 4.52 2.02 10.71
C ASP A 2 4.66 2.93 11.95
N TRP A 3 5.84 3.50 12.21
CA TRP A 3 6.04 4.44 13.31
C TRP A 3 5.10 5.64 13.23
N THR A 4 4.92 6.23 12.04
CA THR A 4 4.14 7.46 11.88
C THR A 4 2.65 7.27 12.23
N PRO A 5 1.88 6.34 11.62
CA PRO A 5 0.49 6.13 12.01
C PRO A 5 0.34 5.71 13.48
N THR A 6 1.28 4.92 14.00
CA THR A 6 1.30 4.49 15.41
C THR A 6 1.47 5.68 16.36
N LEU A 7 2.45 6.56 16.10
CA LEU A 7 2.69 7.75 16.92
C LEU A 7 1.53 8.74 16.82
N CYS A 8 0.93 8.91 15.64
CA CYS A 8 -0.25 9.74 15.47
C CYS A 8 -1.42 9.27 16.35
N ARG A 9 -1.65 7.95 16.39
CA ARG A 9 -2.66 7.35 17.26
C ARG A 9 -2.34 7.55 18.75
N LEU A 10 -1.11 7.21 19.16
CA LEU A 10 -0.69 7.28 20.57
C LEU A 10 -0.72 8.70 21.12
N LEU A 11 -0.28 9.68 20.32
CA LEU A 11 -0.19 11.08 20.71
C LEU A 11 -1.48 11.87 20.47
N LYS A 12 -2.47 11.28 19.79
CA LYS A 12 -3.76 11.92 19.45
C LYS A 12 -3.58 13.25 18.70
N LEU A 13 -2.68 13.27 17.72
CA LEU A 13 -2.38 14.48 16.94
C LEU A 13 -3.59 14.83 16.04
N PRO A 14 -4.24 16.00 16.20
CA PRO A 14 -5.48 16.31 15.50
C PRO A 14 -5.31 16.52 13.98
N SER A 15 -4.10 16.83 13.52
CA SER A 15 -3.76 17.02 12.11
C SER A 15 -3.26 15.74 11.43
N CYS A 16 -3.10 14.65 12.17
CA CYS A 16 -2.61 13.40 11.62
C CYS A 16 -3.75 12.39 11.46
N ASP A 17 -4.13 12.14 10.22
CA ASP A 17 -5.05 11.08 9.86
C ASP A 17 -4.24 9.80 9.58
N PRO A 18 -4.21 8.82 10.51
CA PRO A 18 -3.41 7.61 10.35
C PRO A 18 -3.85 6.76 9.15
N ASP A 19 -5.11 6.89 8.72
CA ASP A 19 -5.66 6.10 7.60
C ASP A 19 -5.19 6.64 6.24
N ARG A 20 -4.53 7.81 6.23
CA ARG A 20 -3.94 8.42 5.04
C ARG A 20 -2.42 8.26 4.98
N LEU A 21 -1.82 7.62 5.97
CA LEU A 21 -0.38 7.37 6.02
C LEU A 21 -0.06 5.97 5.51
N GLU A 22 1.13 5.82 4.92
CA GLU A 22 1.68 4.49 4.66
C GLU A 22 2.07 3.79 5.97
N GLY A 23 1.88 2.47 5.97
CA GLY A 23 2.13 1.63 7.13
C GLY A 23 0.86 1.29 7.91
N GLU A 24 1.01 0.57 9.00
CA GLU A 24 -0.07 0.21 9.91
C GLU A 24 0.15 0.84 11.28
N ASP A 25 -0.93 1.32 11.91
CA ASP A 25 -0.92 1.61 13.36
C ASP A 25 -0.76 0.28 14.10
N VAL A 26 0.33 0.11 14.86
CA VAL A 26 0.63 -1.09 15.66
C VAL A 26 0.57 -0.83 17.17
N SER A 27 -0.06 0.27 17.58
CA SER A 27 -0.18 0.65 18.99
C SER A 27 -0.91 -0.40 19.83
N ASP A 28 -1.87 -1.12 19.24
CA ASP A 28 -2.57 -2.22 19.89
C ASP A 28 -1.62 -3.37 20.25
N VAL A 29 -0.70 -3.72 19.34
CA VAL A 29 0.33 -4.74 19.57
C VAL A 29 1.33 -4.28 20.63
N TRP A 30 1.86 -3.06 20.52
CA TRP A 30 2.83 -2.52 21.48
C TRP A 30 2.31 -2.42 22.91
N LEU A 31 1.02 -2.09 23.05
CA LEU A 31 0.36 -2.00 24.35
C LEU A 31 -0.14 -3.36 24.87
N GLY A 32 0.20 -4.46 24.19
CA GLY A 32 -0.19 -5.82 24.57
C GLY A 32 -1.70 -6.08 24.47
N ARG A 33 -2.43 -5.28 23.70
CA ARG A 33 -3.89 -5.40 23.51
C ARG A 33 -4.25 -6.36 22.39
N SER A 34 -3.29 -6.73 21.56
CA SER A 34 -3.47 -7.54 20.36
C SER A 34 -2.22 -8.36 20.06
N SER A 35 -2.41 -9.52 19.44
CA SER A 35 -1.36 -10.38 18.90
C SER A 35 -1.50 -10.55 17.38
N ARG A 36 -2.20 -9.63 16.70
CA ARG A 36 -2.44 -9.74 15.26
C ARG A 36 -1.13 -9.63 14.49
N SER A 37 -1.08 -10.32 13.36
CA SER A 37 -0.07 -10.08 12.34
C SER A 37 -0.41 -8.84 11.52
N ARG A 38 0.60 -8.33 10.81
CA ARG A 38 0.43 -7.32 9.77
C ARG A 38 -0.51 -7.84 8.68
N THR A 39 -1.30 -6.96 8.08
CA THR A 39 -2.28 -7.29 7.04
C THR A 39 -1.86 -6.80 5.64
N ALA A 40 -1.09 -5.72 5.58
CA ALA A 40 -0.55 -5.14 4.36
C ALA A 40 0.86 -5.70 4.05
N PRO A 41 1.28 -5.76 2.78
CA PRO A 41 2.65 -6.10 2.44
C PRO A 41 3.64 -5.08 3.04
N LEU A 42 4.86 -5.54 3.31
CA LEU A 42 6.03 -4.68 3.49
C LEU A 42 6.75 -4.62 2.15
N VAL A 43 6.97 -3.41 1.65
CA VAL A 43 7.60 -3.20 0.34
C VAL A 43 8.76 -2.22 0.50
N TRP A 44 9.88 -2.52 -0.14
CA TRP A 44 11.04 -1.63 -0.18
C TRP A 44 11.75 -1.72 -1.53
N SER A 45 12.41 -0.62 -1.90
CA SER A 45 13.31 -0.56 -3.06
C SER A 45 14.75 -0.63 -2.58
N LEU A 46 15.60 -1.29 -3.35
CA LEU A 46 17.05 -1.19 -3.17
C LEU A 46 17.51 0.04 -3.99
N GLU A 47 18.21 0.97 -3.32
CA GLU A 47 18.27 2.38 -3.73
C GLU A 47 18.93 2.64 -5.10
N ASP A 48 19.82 1.77 -5.57
CA ASP A 48 20.68 2.11 -6.73
C ASP A 48 20.33 1.42 -8.04
N ASP A 49 19.55 0.34 -8.03
CA ASP A 49 19.25 -0.43 -9.24
C ASP A 49 17.76 -0.53 -9.56
N GLY A 50 16.87 -0.08 -8.67
CA GLY A 50 15.42 -0.18 -8.89
C GLY A 50 14.87 -1.59 -8.72
N ARG A 51 15.63 -2.51 -8.11
CA ARG A 51 15.11 -3.76 -7.58
C ARG A 51 14.12 -3.48 -6.46
N ARG A 52 13.06 -4.28 -6.42
CA ARG A 52 12.00 -4.15 -5.43
C ARG A 52 11.86 -5.46 -4.68
N ALA A 53 11.62 -5.36 -3.38
CA ALA A 53 11.36 -6.50 -2.55
C ALA A 53 10.04 -6.32 -1.78
N MET A 54 9.33 -7.43 -1.60
CA MET A 54 8.08 -7.48 -0.86
C MET A 54 8.11 -8.66 0.11
N LEU A 55 7.70 -8.42 1.34
CA LEU A 55 7.32 -9.45 2.31
C LEU A 55 5.81 -9.42 2.50
N TYR A 56 5.16 -10.57 2.28
CA TYR A 56 3.72 -10.74 2.47
C TYR A 56 3.41 -12.17 2.93
N ASP A 57 2.66 -12.28 4.03
CA ASP A 57 2.55 -13.52 4.81
C ASP A 57 3.95 -14.08 5.16
N ASP A 58 4.17 -15.36 4.88
CA ASP A 58 5.42 -16.07 5.07
C ASP A 58 6.35 -15.98 3.85
N TYR A 59 6.00 -15.21 2.81
CA TYR A 59 6.75 -15.19 1.54
C TYR A 59 7.47 -13.87 1.29
N LYS A 60 8.69 -13.98 0.78
CA LYS A 60 9.49 -12.84 0.31
C LYS A 60 9.74 -12.92 -1.19
N LEU A 61 9.41 -11.86 -1.89
CA LEU A 61 9.57 -11.72 -3.33
C LEU A 61 10.63 -10.65 -3.62
N HIS A 62 11.60 -10.95 -4.48
CA HIS A 62 12.49 -9.98 -5.11
C HIS A 62 12.20 -9.94 -6.61
N LEU A 63 12.06 -8.73 -7.15
CA LEU A 63 11.92 -8.50 -8.58
C LEU A 63 13.04 -7.57 -9.07
N PRO A 64 13.58 -7.82 -10.28
CA PRO A 64 14.53 -6.93 -10.91
C PRO A 64 13.91 -5.59 -11.25
N LYS A 65 14.75 -4.67 -11.72
CA LYS A 65 14.29 -3.39 -12.28
C LYS A 65 13.46 -3.65 -13.54
N GLY A 66 12.30 -3.01 -13.62
CA GLY A 66 11.46 -3.05 -14.81
C GLY A 66 10.17 -3.83 -14.60
N ASP A 67 9.64 -4.39 -15.69
CA ASP A 67 8.39 -5.16 -15.69
C ASP A 67 8.67 -6.64 -15.37
N LEU A 68 7.63 -7.42 -15.10
CA LEU A 68 7.76 -8.87 -14.88
C LEU A 68 8.42 -9.63 -16.02
N GLU A 69 8.42 -9.07 -17.23
CA GLU A 69 9.13 -9.68 -18.35
C GLU A 69 10.65 -9.72 -18.09
N ASP A 70 11.17 -8.75 -17.34
CA ASP A 70 12.57 -8.68 -16.91
C ASP A 70 12.87 -9.66 -15.76
N ALA A 71 11.83 -10.14 -15.05
CA ALA A 71 11.96 -11.10 -13.95
C ALA A 71 12.21 -12.55 -14.40
N ARG A 72 12.23 -12.81 -15.71
CA ARG A 72 12.33 -14.16 -16.28
C ARG A 72 13.62 -14.90 -15.94
N ASP A 73 14.68 -14.18 -15.58
CA ASP A 73 15.98 -14.79 -15.24
C ASP A 73 16.53 -14.34 -13.87
N GLU A 74 15.91 -13.34 -13.22
CA GLU A 74 16.44 -12.69 -12.02
C GLU A 74 15.44 -12.62 -10.85
N GLY A 75 14.22 -13.13 -11.01
CA GLY A 75 13.22 -13.15 -9.94
C GLY A 75 13.59 -14.12 -8.82
N GLU A 76 13.29 -13.74 -7.57
CA GLU A 76 13.49 -14.58 -6.40
C GLU A 76 12.23 -14.65 -5.55
N LEU A 77 11.88 -15.85 -5.08
CA LEU A 77 10.75 -16.09 -4.18
C LEU A 77 11.20 -17.07 -3.09
N TYR A 78 10.98 -16.71 -1.83
CA TYR A 78 11.35 -17.53 -0.68
C TYR A 78 10.15 -17.73 0.24
N ASP A 79 10.00 -18.95 0.74
CA ASP A 79 9.07 -19.30 1.82
C ASP A 79 9.83 -19.21 3.15
N LEU A 80 9.72 -18.09 3.87
CA LEU A 80 10.49 -17.83 5.09
C LEU A 80 10.07 -18.71 6.28
N ARG A 81 8.92 -19.38 6.19
CA ARG A 81 8.48 -20.30 7.24
C ARG A 81 9.23 -21.63 7.17
N SER A 82 9.51 -22.11 5.97
CA SER A 82 10.26 -23.35 5.73
C SER A 82 11.74 -23.12 5.44
N ASP A 83 12.09 -21.94 4.92
CA ASP A 83 13.43 -21.53 4.51
C ASP A 83 13.76 -20.11 5.03
N PRO A 84 13.96 -19.95 6.35
CA PRO A 84 14.26 -18.66 6.97
C PRO A 84 15.63 -18.10 6.56
N GLU A 85 16.51 -18.92 5.98
CA GLU A 85 17.84 -18.53 5.49
C GLU A 85 17.84 -18.14 4.00
N GLU A 86 16.70 -18.20 3.31
CA GLU A 86 16.53 -17.79 1.92
C GLU A 86 17.46 -18.54 0.95
N LEU A 87 17.67 -19.85 1.18
CA LEU A 87 18.62 -20.67 0.42
C LEU A 87 18.00 -21.28 -0.85
N ASN A 88 16.68 -21.41 -0.91
CA ASN A 88 15.96 -22.12 -1.96
C ASN A 88 15.07 -21.15 -2.72
N ASN A 89 15.53 -20.68 -3.88
CA ASN A 89 14.72 -19.82 -4.73
C ASN A 89 13.58 -20.64 -5.40
N LEU A 90 12.34 -20.31 -5.05
CA LEU A 90 11.10 -20.93 -5.54
C LEU A 90 10.48 -20.20 -6.74
N PHE A 91 11.09 -19.12 -7.24
CA PHE A 91 10.48 -18.24 -8.24
C PHE A 91 10.14 -18.98 -9.54
N PHE A 92 11.01 -19.90 -9.97
CA PHE A 92 10.84 -20.70 -11.20
C PHE A 92 10.16 -22.04 -10.95
N ASP A 93 9.78 -22.36 -9.71
CA ASP A 93 9.02 -23.56 -9.39
C ASP A 93 7.54 -23.36 -9.78
N GLU A 94 7.05 -24.20 -10.69
CA GLU A 94 5.68 -24.13 -11.18
C GLU A 94 4.66 -24.37 -10.07
N SER A 95 5.01 -25.13 -9.02
CA SER A 95 4.13 -25.34 -7.86
C SER A 95 3.89 -24.06 -7.05
N HIS A 96 4.74 -23.05 -7.22
CA HIS A 96 4.65 -21.74 -6.55
C HIS A 96 4.16 -20.62 -7.48
N ARG A 97 3.74 -20.96 -8.72
CA ARG A 97 3.27 -19.99 -9.72
C ARG A 97 2.16 -19.08 -9.21
N GLU A 98 1.14 -19.62 -8.55
CA GLU A 98 0.02 -18.82 -8.05
C GLU A 98 0.47 -17.80 -7.00
N ARG A 99 1.33 -18.21 -6.06
CA ARG A 99 1.89 -17.33 -5.02
C ARG A 99 2.74 -16.22 -5.64
N ARG A 100 3.63 -16.58 -6.57
CA ARG A 100 4.46 -15.62 -7.31
C ARG A 100 3.60 -14.58 -8.02
N ASP A 101 2.62 -15.03 -8.80
CA ASP A 101 1.77 -14.16 -9.64
C ASP A 101 0.91 -13.23 -8.75
N ALA A 102 0.41 -13.72 -7.62
CA ALA A 102 -0.36 -12.92 -6.66
C ALA A 102 0.47 -11.81 -5.97
N MET A 103 1.66 -12.14 -5.46
CA MET A 103 2.55 -11.15 -4.83
C MET A 103 3.05 -10.11 -5.84
N THR A 104 3.34 -10.58 -7.05
CA THR A 104 3.66 -9.75 -8.20
C THR A 104 2.56 -8.74 -8.53
N ALA A 105 1.29 -9.17 -8.53
CA ALA A 105 0.16 -8.27 -8.76
C ALA A 105 0.10 -7.18 -7.67
N LYS A 106 0.29 -7.56 -6.40
CA LYS A 106 0.37 -6.59 -5.28
C LYS A 106 1.53 -5.61 -5.43
N MET A 107 2.69 -6.07 -5.93
CA MET A 107 3.84 -5.19 -6.19
C MET A 107 3.51 -4.15 -7.26
N ARG A 108 2.78 -4.55 -8.32
CA ARG A 108 2.30 -3.63 -9.36
C ARG A 108 1.30 -2.62 -8.81
N GLU A 109 0.36 -3.07 -7.99
CA GLU A 109 -0.60 -2.20 -7.30
C GLU A 109 0.10 -1.15 -6.43
N TRP A 110 1.08 -1.57 -5.62
CA TRP A 110 1.89 -0.65 -4.81
C TRP A 110 2.74 0.29 -5.66
N THR A 111 3.37 -0.21 -6.72
CA THR A 111 4.18 0.63 -7.61
C THR A 111 3.34 1.74 -8.25
N ALA A 112 2.07 1.46 -8.57
CA ALA A 112 1.13 2.43 -9.11
C ALA A 112 0.69 3.52 -8.10
N THR A 113 0.93 3.34 -6.79
CA THR A 113 0.68 4.39 -5.79
C THR A 113 1.84 5.37 -5.62
N LEU A 114 3.03 5.04 -6.15
CA LEU A 114 4.19 5.90 -6.03
C LEU A 114 4.02 7.18 -6.88
N PRO A 115 4.48 8.34 -6.39
CA PRO A 115 4.46 9.57 -7.18
C PRO A 115 5.25 9.40 -8.49
N THR A 116 4.66 9.82 -9.60
CA THR A 116 5.33 9.82 -10.92
C THR A 116 6.41 10.89 -11.02
N GLU A 117 6.33 11.94 -10.19
CA GLU A 117 7.31 13.00 -10.09
C GLU A 117 8.11 12.83 -8.80
N HIS A 118 9.35 12.40 -8.93
CA HIS A 118 10.34 12.58 -7.89
C HIS A 118 10.86 14.02 -8.03
N CYS A 119 10.70 14.87 -7.01
CA CYS A 119 11.23 16.23 -7.02
C CYS A 119 12.77 16.18 -7.11
N LYS A 120 13.32 16.12 -8.33
CA LYS A 120 14.76 16.08 -8.56
C LYS A 120 15.47 17.37 -8.15
N ASP A 121 14.76 18.50 -8.17
CA ASP A 121 15.38 19.83 -8.03
C ASP A 121 14.83 20.67 -6.85
N SER A 122 13.97 20.12 -5.98
CA SER A 122 13.33 20.92 -4.92
C SER A 122 13.23 20.30 -3.53
N CYS A 123 13.73 19.07 -3.32
CA CYS A 123 13.75 18.43 -2.00
C CYS A 123 14.71 19.10 -0.99
N ASP A 124 15.63 19.95 -1.45
CA ASP A 124 16.60 20.65 -0.59
C ASP A 124 16.00 21.83 0.18
N LYS A 125 14.74 22.19 -0.08
CA LYS A 125 14.05 23.19 0.73
C LYS A 125 13.36 22.45 1.87
N PRO A 126 13.80 22.59 3.13
CA PRO A 126 13.04 22.06 4.24
C PRO A 126 11.60 22.56 4.12
N LEU A 127 10.63 21.67 4.32
CA LEU A 127 9.22 22.06 4.44
C LEU A 127 9.19 23.21 5.46
N ALA A 128 8.86 24.41 5.00
CA ALA A 128 8.80 25.56 5.88
C ALA A 128 7.63 25.33 6.83
N PHE A 129 7.94 24.87 8.04
CA PHE A 129 6.99 24.89 9.14
C PHE A 129 6.74 26.36 9.45
N ASN A 130 5.49 26.79 9.30
CA ASN A 130 5.09 28.07 9.85
C ASN A 130 5.28 28.03 11.39
N PRO A 131 5.51 29.18 12.05
CA PRO A 131 5.64 29.25 13.51
C PRO A 131 4.42 28.72 14.28
N ASP A 132 3.27 28.58 13.60
CA ASP A 132 2.02 28.03 14.11
C ASP A 132 1.83 26.52 13.83
N GLY A 133 2.82 25.87 13.21
CA GLY A 133 2.77 24.45 12.83
C GLY A 133 2.03 24.16 11.52
N GLY A 134 1.59 25.19 10.77
CA GLY A 134 1.00 25.02 9.45
C GLY A 134 2.03 24.67 8.37
N ILE A 135 1.62 23.88 7.36
CA ILE A 135 2.41 23.63 6.16
C ILE A 135 2.22 24.82 5.22
N ASN A 136 3.31 25.45 4.77
CA ASN A 136 3.25 26.51 3.77
C ASN A 136 2.96 25.93 2.37
N PRO A 137 1.80 26.23 1.74
CA PRO A 137 1.41 25.64 0.46
C PRO A 137 2.28 26.11 -0.73
N GLY A 138 3.19 27.07 -0.52
CA GLY A 138 3.97 27.71 -1.59
C GLY A 138 5.24 26.98 -2.05
N ILE A 139 5.58 25.78 -1.55
CA ILE A 139 6.87 25.12 -1.86
C ILE A 139 6.74 23.88 -2.76
N CYS A 140 5.53 23.42 -3.10
CA CYS A 140 5.31 22.43 -4.17
C CYS A 140 4.25 22.90 -5.17
N PRO A 141 4.64 23.43 -6.36
CA PRO A 141 3.68 23.75 -7.40
C PRO A 141 3.31 22.48 -8.18
N SER A 142 2.57 21.56 -7.55
CA SER A 142 1.75 20.51 -8.18
C SER A 142 1.16 19.52 -7.17
N ALA A 143 1.19 19.82 -5.86
CA ALA A 143 0.34 19.11 -4.91
C ALA A 143 -1.12 19.60 -5.06
N SER A 144 -1.72 19.33 -6.22
CA SER A 144 -3.15 19.04 -6.23
C SER A 144 -3.33 17.93 -5.22
N LEU A 145 -3.95 18.27 -4.10
CA LEU A 145 -4.48 17.35 -3.10
C LEU A 145 -5.00 16.08 -3.78
N LEU A 146 -4.18 15.02 -3.86
CA LEU A 146 -4.67 13.67 -4.10
C LEU A 146 -5.15 13.16 -2.74
N LEU A 147 -6.28 13.70 -2.28
CA LEU A 147 -7.21 12.93 -1.48
C LEU A 147 -7.78 11.84 -2.42
N MET A 148 -7.12 10.68 -2.51
CA MET A 148 -7.79 9.50 -3.06
C MET A 148 -8.85 9.04 -2.07
N ARG A 149 -10.08 9.47 -2.35
CA ARG A 149 -11.32 9.06 -1.70
C ARG A 149 -11.56 7.57 -1.97
N ARG A 150 -11.27 6.70 -1.01
CA ARG A 150 -11.76 5.32 -1.02
C ARG A 150 -13.24 5.35 -0.60
N ARG A 151 -14.17 5.45 -1.56
CA ARG A 151 -15.56 5.01 -1.35
C ARG A 151 -15.64 3.56 -1.80
N MET A 152 -15.60 2.63 -0.85
CA MET A 152 -16.27 1.35 -0.98
C MET A 152 -17.62 1.52 -0.29
N ASP A 153 -18.69 1.66 -1.09
CA ASP A 153 -20.05 1.34 -0.62
C ASP A 153 -20.45 0.09 -1.37
N ASP A 154 -20.61 -1.01 -0.63
CA ASP A 154 -21.37 -2.19 -1.07
C ASP A 154 -22.65 -2.26 -0.24
N SER A 155 -23.67 -2.86 -0.84
CA SER A 155 -24.99 -3.23 -0.34
C SER A 155 -26.09 -2.15 -0.31
N SER A 156 -27.00 -2.23 -1.29
CA SER A 156 -28.43 -2.44 -1.02
C SER A 156 -29.14 -2.97 -2.28
N VAL A 157 -29.59 -4.21 -2.16
CA VAL A 157 -30.50 -4.91 -3.05
C VAL A 157 -31.88 -4.23 -3.01
N GLU A 158 -32.48 -3.92 -4.15
CA GLU A 158 -33.94 -3.75 -4.23
C GLU A 158 -34.55 -4.75 -5.21
N HIS A 159 -35.33 -5.67 -4.63
CA HIS A 159 -36.40 -6.40 -5.30
C HIS A 159 -37.63 -5.49 -5.37
N GLY A 160 -38.23 -5.32 -6.55
CA GLY A 160 -39.47 -4.56 -6.74
C GLY A 160 -40.39 -5.22 -7.75
N THR A 161 -41.33 -6.00 -7.24
CA THR A 161 -42.36 -6.78 -7.93
C THR A 161 -43.42 -5.95 -8.65
N THR A 162 -43.93 -6.53 -9.74
CA THR A 162 -45.16 -6.26 -10.51
C THR A 162 -46.39 -5.82 -9.70
N THR A 163 -47.15 -4.83 -10.20
CA THR A 163 -48.63 -4.81 -10.21
C THR A 163 -49.15 -3.96 -11.37
N ALA A 164 -50.17 -4.46 -12.07
CA ALA A 164 -50.89 -3.83 -13.18
C ALA A 164 -52.32 -3.38 -12.77
N ALA A 165 -53.00 -2.68 -13.69
CA ALA A 165 -54.41 -2.24 -13.70
C ALA A 165 -54.70 -0.89 -12.98
N ALA A 166 -55.56 0.03 -13.43
CA ALA A 166 -56.37 0.20 -14.63
C ALA A 166 -56.92 1.66 -14.68
N LEU A 167 -57.34 2.09 -15.88
CA LEU A 167 -58.39 3.05 -16.28
C LEU A 167 -59.15 3.86 -15.19
N PHE A 168 -59.31 5.19 -15.37
CA PHE A 168 -60.58 5.88 -15.72
C PHE A 168 -60.40 7.43 -15.81
N THR A 169 -61.28 8.03 -16.62
CA THR A 169 -61.65 9.43 -16.97
C THR A 169 -61.54 10.51 -15.87
N GLU A 170 -61.49 11.82 -16.12
CA GLU A 170 -62.13 12.70 -17.14
C GLU A 170 -61.18 13.78 -17.71
#